data_AF-A0AA91T137-F1
#
_entry.id   AF-A0AA91T137-F1
#
_cell.length_a   1.000
_cell.length_b   1.000
_cell.length_c   1.000
_cell.angle_alpha   90.00
_cell.angle_beta   90.00
_cell.angle_gamma   90.00
#
_symmetry.space_group_name_H-M   'P 1'
#
loop_
_entity.id
_entity.type
_entity.pdbx_description
1 polymer ?
#
loop_
_entity_poly.entity_id
_entity_poly.type
_entity_poly.pdbx_seq_one_letter_code
_entity_poly.pdbx_strand_id
1 'polypeptide(L)'
;MQQKSVNLLKKIDATIYQILEKFQEMFDKAIIQDKSKESLAVESLTLEADALAIIRLCKDILTITRGLKETWCLGTMKVQQKDTSEASPEEVQQVFTKFNALLDRIAVLEKRQAIQVA
;
A
#
# COMPACT_ATOMS: atom_id res chain seq x y z
N MET A 1 -17.71 16.45 -3.90
CA MET A 1 -17.13 15.11 -3.65
C MET A 1 -16.63 14.56 -4.98
N GLN A 2 -15.39 14.09 -5.05
CA GLN A 2 -14.66 13.88 -6.30
C GLN A 2 -15.32 12.80 -7.18
N GLN A 3 -15.62 13.10 -8.45
CA GLN A 3 -16.25 12.19 -9.44
C GLN A 3 -15.66 10.75 -9.45
N LYS A 4 -14.36 10.63 -9.13
CA LYS A 4 -13.66 9.36 -9.00
C LYS A 4 -14.23 8.44 -7.91
N SER A 5 -14.64 8.99 -6.75
CA SER A 5 -15.20 8.19 -5.65
C SER A 5 -16.58 7.65 -5.99
N VAL A 6 -17.42 8.46 -6.66
CA VAL A 6 -18.77 8.05 -7.09
C VAL A 6 -18.70 6.96 -8.16
N ASN A 7 -17.77 7.10 -9.13
CA ASN A 7 -17.57 6.08 -10.15
C ASN A 7 -17.04 4.77 -9.57
N LEU A 8 -16.17 4.84 -8.55
CA LEU A 8 -15.67 3.66 -7.86
C LEU A 8 -16.78 2.93 -7.11
N LEU A 9 -17.64 3.69 -6.40
CA LEU A 9 -18.77 3.13 -5.68
C LEU A 9 -19.72 2.38 -6.63
N LYS A 10 -20.11 3.03 -7.74
CA LYS A 10 -20.94 2.41 -8.77
C LYS A 10 -20.34 1.11 -9.33
N LYS A 11 -19.01 1.06 -9.49
CA LYS A 11 -18.33 -0.14 -9.97
C LYS A 11 -18.37 -1.27 -8.94
N ILE A 12 -18.17 -0.95 -7.66
CA ILE A 12 -18.28 -1.93 -6.56
C ILE A 12 -19.72 -2.47 -6.49
N ASP A 13 -20.71 -1.59 -6.50
CA ASP A 13 -22.12 -1.98 -6.45
C ASP A 13 -22.49 -2.88 -7.63
N ALA A 14 -22.11 -2.51 -8.86
CA ALA A 14 -22.33 -3.35 -10.04
C ALA A 14 -21.66 -4.72 -9.92
N THR A 15 -20.45 -4.79 -9.34
CA THR A 15 -19.74 -6.06 -9.14
C THR A 15 -20.47 -6.93 -8.10
N ILE A 16 -20.99 -6.33 -7.03
CA ILE A 16 -21.77 -7.04 -6.01
C ILE A 16 -23.08 -7.57 -6.61
N TYR A 17 -23.80 -6.76 -7.39
CA TYR A 17 -25.03 -7.21 -8.06
C TYR A 17 -24.76 -8.38 -9.00
N GLN A 18 -23.68 -8.35 -9.78
CA GLN A 18 -23.29 -9.47 -10.65
C GLN A 18 -22.97 -10.74 -9.85
N ILE A 19 -22.33 -10.63 -8.68
CA ILE A 19 -22.10 -11.78 -7.80
C ILE A 19 -23.43 -12.38 -7.33
N LEU A 20 -24.36 -11.55 -6.88
CA LEU A 20 -25.67 -11.99 -6.39
C LEU A 20 -26.50 -12.65 -7.49
N GLU A 21 -26.53 -12.05 -8.68
CA GLU A 21 -27.23 -12.58 -9.85
C GLU A 21 -26.67 -13.96 -10.24
N LYS A 22 -25.34 -14.10 -10.34
CA LYS A 22 -24.69 -15.38 -10.67
C LYS A 22 -24.93 -16.44 -9.61
N PHE A 23 -24.96 -16.05 -8.34
CA PHE A 23 -25.25 -16.97 -7.24
C PHE A 23 -26.70 -17.47 -7.27
N GLN A 24 -27.64 -16.59 -7.62
CA GLN A 24 -29.04 -16.97 -7.80
C GLN A 24 -29.22 -17.90 -9.02
N GLU A 25 -28.61 -17.59 -10.16
CA GLU A 25 -28.62 -18.46 -11.34
C GLU A 25 -28.08 -19.88 -11.02
N MET A 26 -27.07 -19.97 -10.16
CA MET A 26 -26.48 -21.23 -9.72
C MET A 26 -27.50 -22.08 -8.93
N PHE A 27 -28.31 -21.47 -8.07
CA PHE A 27 -29.38 -22.19 -7.35
C PHE A 27 -30.49 -22.66 -8.28
N ASP A 28 -30.87 -21.83 -9.26
CA ASP A 28 -31.89 -22.21 -10.23
C ASP A 28 -31.45 -23.42 -11.06
N LYS A 29 -30.16 -23.47 -11.42
CA LYS A 29 -29.54 -24.60 -12.15
C LYS A 29 -29.37 -25.85 -11.29
N ALA A 30 -29.21 -25.71 -9.97
CA ALA A 30 -29.04 -26.83 -9.04
C ALA A 30 -30.31 -27.68 -8.84
N ILE A 31 -31.48 -27.22 -9.32
CA ILE A 31 -32.72 -28.00 -9.29
C ILE A 31 -32.67 -29.05 -10.40
N ILE A 32 -32.47 -30.34 -10.04
CA ILE A 32 -32.21 -31.44 -10.98
C ILE A 32 -33.51 -32.06 -11.56
N GLN A 33 -34.68 -31.62 -11.13
CA GLN A 33 -35.95 -32.30 -11.41
C GLN A 33 -36.29 -32.30 -12.92
N ASP A 34 -36.61 -33.49 -13.46
CA ASP A 34 -37.07 -33.73 -14.84
C ASP A 34 -36.10 -33.39 -15.98
N LYS A 35 -34.78 -33.37 -15.71
CA LYS A 35 -33.76 -33.04 -16.73
C LYS A 35 -33.19 -34.27 -17.44
N SER A 36 -32.98 -34.16 -18.77
CA SER A 36 -32.27 -35.19 -19.54
C SER A 36 -30.78 -35.22 -19.17
N LYS A 37 -30.11 -36.34 -19.46
CA LYS A 37 -28.69 -36.54 -19.11
C LYS A 37 -27.77 -35.54 -19.83
N GLU A 38 -28.13 -35.17 -21.06
CA GLU A 38 -27.44 -34.17 -21.87
C GLU A 38 -27.63 -32.77 -21.26
N SER A 39 -28.85 -32.43 -20.82
CA SER A 39 -29.14 -31.16 -20.15
C SER A 39 -28.36 -31.02 -18.85
N LEU A 40 -28.31 -32.10 -18.06
CA LEU A 40 -27.59 -32.17 -16.80
C LEU A 40 -26.07 -31.98 -16.98
N ALA A 41 -25.50 -32.52 -18.05
CA ALA A 41 -24.09 -32.33 -18.39
C ALA A 41 -23.77 -30.87 -18.76
N VAL A 42 -24.64 -30.23 -19.56
CA VAL A 42 -24.49 -28.81 -19.92
C VAL A 42 -24.61 -27.93 -18.69
N GLU A 43 -25.61 -28.18 -17.85
CA GLU A 43 -25.80 -27.41 -16.62
C GLU A 43 -24.66 -27.59 -15.62
N SER A 44 -24.10 -28.80 -15.48
CA SER A 44 -22.92 -29.02 -14.64
C SER A 44 -21.75 -28.17 -15.09
N LEU A 45 -21.50 -28.09 -16.40
CA LEU A 45 -20.45 -27.21 -16.95
C LEU A 45 -20.78 -25.73 -16.71
N THR A 46 -22.06 -25.36 -16.79
CA THR A 46 -22.51 -23.98 -16.58
C THR A 46 -22.36 -23.58 -15.11
N LEU A 47 -22.65 -24.48 -14.17
CA LEU A 47 -22.44 -24.31 -12.73
C LEU A 47 -20.96 -24.09 -12.41
N GLU A 48 -20.06 -24.87 -13.00
CA GLU A 48 -18.61 -24.66 -12.83
C GLU A 48 -18.16 -23.30 -13.38
N ALA A 49 -18.68 -22.90 -14.54
CA ALA A 49 -18.40 -21.61 -15.14
C ALA A 49 -18.90 -20.44 -14.29
N ASP A 50 -20.12 -20.53 -13.76
CA ASP A 50 -20.70 -19.51 -12.87
C ASP A 50 -19.93 -19.42 -11.55
N ALA A 51 -19.52 -20.55 -10.96
CA ALA A 51 -18.67 -20.57 -9.77
C ALA A 51 -17.32 -19.89 -10.01
N LEU A 52 -16.68 -20.14 -11.16
CA LEU A 52 -15.42 -19.49 -11.54
C LEU A 52 -15.62 -17.99 -11.78
N ALA A 53 -16.74 -17.58 -12.38
CA ALA A 53 -17.10 -16.19 -12.59
C ALA A 53 -17.24 -15.44 -11.25
N ILE A 54 -17.91 -16.03 -10.26
CA ILE A 54 -18.04 -15.46 -8.91
C ILE A 54 -16.65 -15.25 -8.27
N ILE A 55 -15.77 -16.25 -8.35
CA ILE A 55 -14.40 -16.14 -7.81
C ILE A 55 -13.64 -14.98 -8.48
N ARG A 56 -13.80 -14.81 -9.80
CA ARG A 56 -13.18 -13.72 -10.54
C ARG A 56 -13.72 -12.35 -10.10
N LEU A 57 -15.03 -12.19 -9.93
CA LEU A 57 -15.63 -10.94 -9.43
C LEU A 57 -15.14 -10.60 -8.01
N CYS A 58 -15.02 -11.59 -7.13
CA CYS A 58 -14.43 -11.41 -5.80
C CYS A 58 -12.96 -10.94 -5.87
N LYS A 59 -12.19 -11.47 -6.82
CA LYS A 59 -10.80 -11.05 -7.05
C LYS A 59 -10.71 -9.61 -7.55
N ASP A 60 -11.66 -9.17 -8.37
CA ASP A 60 -11.72 -7.78 -8.83
C ASP A 60 -11.98 -6.81 -7.68
N ILE A 61 -12.87 -7.17 -6.74
CA ILE A 61 -13.09 -6.40 -5.50
C ILE A 61 -11.79 -6.34 -4.68
N LEU A 62 -11.10 -7.46 -4.48
CA LEU A 62 -9.82 -7.48 -3.78
C LEU A 62 -8.78 -6.57 -4.46
N THR A 63 -8.74 -6.56 -5.79
CA THR A 63 -7.85 -5.69 -6.57
C THR A 63 -8.19 -4.21 -6.35
N ILE A 64 -9.48 -3.86 -6.31
CA ILE A 64 -9.93 -2.49 -5.98
C ILE A 64 -9.51 -2.09 -4.58
N THR A 65 -9.70 -2.96 -3.58
CA THR A 65 -9.32 -2.67 -2.19
C THR A 65 -7.80 -2.50 -2.04
N ARG A 66 -7.01 -3.31 -2.77
CA ARG A 66 -5.55 -3.15 -2.85
C ARG A 66 -5.17 -1.80 -3.44
N GLY A 67 -5.75 -1.42 -4.58
CA GLY A 67 -5.47 -0.13 -5.23
C GLY A 67 -5.84 1.07 -4.32
N LEU A 68 -6.94 0.95 -3.57
CA LEU A 68 -7.28 1.94 -2.54
C LEU A 68 -6.21 2.01 -1.44
N LYS A 69 -5.82 0.87 -0.85
CA LYS A 69 -4.76 0.83 0.17
C LYS A 69 -3.44 1.40 -0.34
N GLU A 70 -3.03 1.06 -1.55
CA GLU A 70 -1.82 1.60 -2.20
C GLU A 70 -1.92 3.12 -2.38
N THR A 71 -3.05 3.63 -2.86
CA THR A 71 -3.29 5.07 -2.99
C THR A 71 -3.23 5.79 -1.63
N TRP A 72 -3.79 5.18 -0.59
CA TRP A 72 -3.74 5.71 0.77
C TRP A 72 -2.31 5.72 1.34
N CYS A 73 -1.55 4.62 1.19
CA CYS A 73 -0.16 4.54 1.64
C CYS A 73 0.78 5.50 0.89
N LEU A 74 0.57 5.69 -0.42
CA LEU A 74 1.36 6.62 -1.23
C LEU A 74 0.99 8.09 -0.94
N GLY A 75 -0.29 8.36 -0.65
CA GLY A 75 -0.77 9.70 -0.34
C GLY A 75 -0.32 10.23 1.03
N THR A 76 -0.02 9.35 1.99
CA THR A 76 0.49 9.73 3.32
C THR A 76 2.01 9.86 3.37
N MET A 77 2.73 9.40 2.35
CA MET A 77 4.16 9.62 2.20
C MET A 77 4.44 11.03 1.67
N LYS A 78 3.89 12.05 2.35
CA LYS A 78 4.60 13.33 2.38
C LYS A 78 5.90 13.00 3.06
N VAL A 79 6.98 12.88 2.28
CA VAL A 79 8.33 12.97 2.82
C VAL A 79 8.30 14.27 3.61
N GLN A 80 8.20 14.17 4.93
CA GLN A 80 8.67 15.26 5.77
C GLN A 80 10.13 15.32 5.37
N GLN A 81 10.47 16.27 4.48
CA GLN A 81 11.80 16.82 4.48
C GLN A 81 11.95 17.25 5.92
N LYS A 82 12.57 16.39 6.75
CA LYS A 82 13.13 16.78 8.03
C LYS A 82 13.86 18.04 7.66
N ASP A 83 13.37 19.16 8.18
CA ASP A 83 13.74 20.47 7.72
C ASP A 83 15.25 20.46 7.46
N THR A 84 15.64 20.58 6.20
CA THR A 84 16.95 21.14 5.87
C THR A 84 16.85 22.63 6.21
N SER A 85 16.49 22.93 7.46
CA SER A 85 16.84 24.19 8.07
C SER A 85 18.36 24.17 8.00
N GLU A 86 18.92 24.97 7.11
CA GLU A 86 20.32 25.37 7.22
C GLU A 86 20.54 25.68 8.71
N ALA A 87 21.47 24.95 9.34
CA ALA A 87 21.75 25.10 10.75
C ALA A 87 21.87 26.60 11.06
N SER A 88 21.17 27.06 12.10
CA SER A 88 21.18 28.48 12.44
C SER A 88 22.63 28.96 12.55
N PRO A 89 22.98 30.16 12.09
CA PRO A 89 24.36 30.67 12.18
C PRO A 89 24.91 30.59 13.62
N GLU A 90 24.05 30.62 14.64
CA GLU A 90 24.42 30.40 16.04
C GLU A 90 24.86 28.96 16.35
N GLU A 91 24.20 27.96 15.77
CA GLU A 91 24.56 26.54 15.95
C GLU A 91 25.90 26.23 15.28
N VAL A 92 26.15 26.80 14.10
CA VAL A 92 27.43 26.70 13.40
C VAL A 92 28.55 27.36 14.23
N GLN A 93 28.28 28.53 14.80
CA GLN A 93 29.25 29.25 15.62
C GLN A 93 29.59 28.49 16.91
N GLN A 94 28.61 27.85 17.55
CA GLN A 94 28.84 27.01 18.72
C GLN A 94 29.71 25.80 18.39
N VAL A 95 29.47 25.13 17.26
CA VAL A 95 30.30 24.00 16.81
C VAL A 95 31.73 24.47 16.51
N PHE A 96 31.89 25.59 15.81
CA PHE A 96 33.19 26.17 15.50
C PHE A 96 34.00 26.49 16.76
N THR A 97 33.36 27.09 17.77
CA THR A 97 34.01 27.44 19.04
C THR A 97 34.45 26.18 19.80
N LYS A 98 33.59 25.16 19.88
CA LYS A 98 33.93 23.88 20.52
C LYS A 98 35.05 23.16 19.77
N PHE A 99 35.06 23.21 18.44
CA PHE A 99 36.09 22.60 17.63
C PHE A 99 37.47 23.26 17.84
N ASN A 100 37.53 24.60 17.87
CA ASN A 100 38.79 25.30 18.13
C ASN A 100 39.30 25.07 19.56
N ALA A 101 38.41 25.03 20.56
CA ALA A 101 38.81 24.68 21.93
C ALA A 101 39.39 23.26 22.03
N LEU A 102 38.90 22.32 21.22
CA LEU A 102 39.46 20.98 21.12
C LEU A 102 40.82 20.99 20.42
N LEU A 103 40.98 21.75 19.34
CA LEU A 103 42.27 21.91 18.66
C LEU A 103 43.33 22.50 19.58
N ASP A 104 43.00 23.55 20.34
CA ASP A 104 43.92 24.12 21.32
C ASP A 104 44.33 23.11 22.38
N ARG A 105 43.37 22.28 22.83
CA ARG A 105 43.65 21.22 23.79
C ARG A 105 44.53 20.11 23.19
N ILE A 106 44.32 19.75 21.94
CA ILE A 106 45.17 18.78 21.22
C ILE A 106 46.57 19.36 21.03
N ALA A 107 46.70 20.61 20.61
CA ALA A 107 48.00 21.28 20.43
C ALA A 107 48.79 21.36 21.74
N VAL A 108 48.13 21.62 22.88
CA VAL A 108 48.76 21.58 24.20
C VAL A 108 49.23 20.16 24.57
N LEU A 109 48.44 19.14 24.22
CA LEU A 109 48.81 17.75 24.47
C LEU A 109 49.98 17.31 23.59
N GLU A 110 50.00 17.65 22.30
CA GLU A 110 51.14 17.40 21.41
C GLU A 110 52.41 18.08 21.93
N LYS A 111 52.32 19.35 22.37
CA LYS A 111 53.45 20.07 22.95
C LYS A 111 53.95 19.42 24.24
N ARG A 112 53.06 18.88 25.08
CA ARG A 112 53.45 18.10 26.28
C ARG A 112 54.09 16.76 25.93
N GLN A 113 53.63 16.10 24.87
CA GLN A 113 54.19 14.84 24.39
C GLN A 113 55.60 15.03 23.82
N ALA A 114 55.84 16.15 23.13
CA ALA A 114 57.17 16.53 22.61
C ALA A 114 58.19 16.84 23.72
N ILE A 115 57.76 17.32 24.89
CA ILE A 115 58.64 17.63 26.03
C ILE A 115 58.98 16.38 26.85
N GLN A 116 58.16 15.31 26.81
CA GLN A 116 58.43 14.06 27.52
C GLN A 116 59.39 13.10 26.77
N VAL A 117 59.71 13.37 25.51
CA VAL A 117 60.57 12.53 24.64
C VAL A 117 61.95 13.15 24.40
N ALA A 118 62.21 14.35 24.93
CA ALA A 118 63.52 15.01 24.92
C ALA A 118 64.15 14.99 26.32
#